data_AF-A0A401Q8R3-F1
#
_entry.id   AF-A0A401Q8R3-F1
#
_cell.length_a   1.000
_cell.length_b   1.000
_cell.length_c   1.000
_cell.angle_alpha   90.00
_cell.angle_beta   90.00
_cell.angle_gamma   90.00
#
_symmetry.space_group_name_H-M   'P 1'
#
loop_
_entity.id
_entity.type
_entity.pdbx_description
1 polymer ?
#
loop_
_entity_poly.entity_id
_entity_poly.type
_entity_poly.pdbx_seq_one_letter_code
_entity_poly.pdbx_strand_id
1 'polypeptide(L)'
;TVFRKRKGDDIDVETKTKKKKKKEEKMSKVEKELKDQSQLIWSIKDELKKCCSTSDLRELLIANKQEVPSGEAAILDQVSDGMLFGSLLPCEECKGQMQLKGDAYSCTGNITAWTKCRASTQAPNRKDWVMPKEFHEIPFLKKFKFKRQVRIFPPTPPAASTENSVSVDSGVASAPAGLPLANMKVLLLGKLTKRKDELKSLVEESGGKITGTTNKAKLCISSQSTVMTNRNC
;
A
#
# COMPACT_ATOMS: atom_id res chain seq x y z
N THR A 1 27.32 -44.10 -42.37
CA THR A 1 26.55 -44.20 -41.11
C THR A 1 26.04 -42.83 -40.74
N VAL A 2 24.79 -42.76 -40.30
CA VAL A 2 23.88 -41.60 -40.24
C VAL A 2 24.11 -40.71 -39.00
N PHE A 3 23.50 -39.51 -38.98
CA PHE A 3 23.09 -38.64 -37.84
C PHE A 3 23.85 -37.30 -37.71
N ARG A 4 23.25 -36.12 -37.43
CA ARG A 4 21.87 -35.63 -37.35
C ARG A 4 21.93 -34.08 -37.26
N LYS A 5 20.96 -33.42 -37.87
CA LYS A 5 20.69 -31.96 -37.82
C LYS A 5 20.22 -31.51 -36.43
N ARG A 6 20.68 -30.35 -35.92
CA ARG A 6 20.06 -29.49 -34.86
C ARG A 6 20.60 -28.06 -35.14
N LYS A 7 19.88 -27.01 -35.56
CA LYS A 7 18.60 -26.37 -35.19
C LYS A 7 18.51 -26.03 -33.70
N GLY A 8 18.91 -24.80 -33.38
CA GLY A 8 18.84 -24.21 -32.05
C GLY A 8 19.01 -22.70 -32.14
N ASP A 9 17.99 -21.99 -32.63
CA ASP A 9 17.94 -20.52 -32.58
C ASP A 9 16.50 -19.95 -32.52
N ASP A 10 15.52 -20.76 -32.08
CA ASP A 10 14.09 -20.37 -32.15
C ASP A 10 13.42 -20.16 -30.78
N ILE A 11 14.12 -20.45 -29.66
CA ILE A 11 13.47 -20.63 -28.34
C ILE A 11 13.46 -19.35 -27.47
N ASP A 12 14.30 -18.34 -27.77
CA ASP A 12 14.42 -17.10 -26.98
C ASP A 12 13.53 -15.94 -27.48
N VAL A 13 13.10 -15.99 -28.75
CA VAL A 13 12.24 -14.93 -29.36
C VAL A 13 10.76 -15.17 -29.04
N GLU A 14 10.29 -16.42 -29.01
CA GLU A 14 8.89 -16.75 -28.69
C GLU A 14 8.51 -16.44 -27.24
N THR A 15 9.41 -16.66 -26.29
CA THR A 15 9.17 -16.38 -24.86
C THR A 15 9.10 -14.88 -24.56
N LYS A 16 9.95 -14.07 -25.20
CA LYS A 16 9.90 -12.60 -25.10
C LYS A 16 8.64 -12.02 -25.73
N THR A 17 8.22 -12.53 -26.89
CA THR A 17 7.01 -12.09 -27.61
C THR A 17 5.74 -12.46 -26.85
N LYS A 18 5.66 -13.67 -26.28
CA LYS A 18 4.52 -14.12 -25.47
C LYS A 18 4.41 -13.36 -24.14
N LYS A 19 5.54 -12.99 -23.52
CA LYS A 19 5.58 -12.14 -22.31
C LYS A 19 5.15 -10.70 -22.60
N LYS A 20 5.54 -10.14 -23.74
CA LYS A 20 5.12 -8.80 -24.20
C LYS A 20 3.61 -8.76 -24.47
N LYS A 21 3.08 -9.73 -25.23
CA LYS A 21 1.64 -9.84 -25.51
C LYS A 21 0.79 -10.00 -24.25
N LYS A 22 1.25 -10.81 -23.27
CA LYS A 22 0.57 -10.97 -21.97
C LYS A 22 0.62 -9.70 -21.10
N LYS A 23 1.69 -8.88 -21.21
CA LYS A 23 1.79 -7.60 -20.49
C LYS A 23 0.86 -6.54 -21.09
N GLU A 24 0.81 -6.45 -22.42
CA GLU A 24 -0.10 -5.54 -23.15
C GLU A 24 -1.57 -5.89 -22.88
N GLU A 25 -1.94 -7.17 -22.91
CA GLU A 25 -3.30 -7.62 -22.60
C GLU A 25 -3.70 -7.31 -21.16
N LYS A 26 -2.79 -7.51 -20.19
CA LYS A 26 -3.02 -7.14 -18.79
C LYS A 26 -3.17 -5.62 -18.60
N MET A 27 -2.34 -4.81 -19.27
CA MET A 27 -2.45 -3.35 -19.22
C MET A 27 -3.78 -2.87 -19.81
N SER A 28 -4.19 -3.44 -20.95
CA SER A 28 -5.49 -3.13 -21.56
C SER A 28 -6.66 -3.48 -20.63
N LYS A 29 -6.57 -4.59 -19.90
CA LYS A 29 -7.60 -4.97 -18.92
C LYS A 29 -7.68 -3.99 -17.74
N VAL A 30 -6.54 -3.63 -17.14
CA VAL A 30 -6.50 -2.65 -16.04
C VAL A 30 -7.02 -1.28 -16.49
N GLU A 31 -6.69 -0.85 -17.70
CA GLU A 31 -7.18 0.42 -18.25
C GLU A 31 -8.72 0.42 -18.41
N LYS A 32 -9.30 -0.70 -18.87
CA LYS A 32 -10.76 -0.86 -18.95
C LYS A 32 -11.40 -0.81 -17.57
N GLU A 33 -10.89 -1.58 -16.61
CA GLU A 33 -11.43 -1.58 -15.24
C GLU A 33 -11.32 -0.20 -14.57
N LEU A 34 -10.25 0.56 -14.86
CA LEU A 34 -10.07 1.91 -14.36
C LEU A 34 -11.08 2.90 -14.98
N LYS A 35 -11.36 2.77 -16.28
CA LYS A 35 -12.41 3.55 -16.97
C LYS A 35 -13.79 3.22 -16.40
N ASP A 36 -14.11 1.94 -16.26
CA ASP A 36 -15.39 1.48 -15.72
C ASP A 36 -15.59 1.96 -14.28
N GLN A 37 -14.56 1.86 -13.44
CA GLN A 37 -14.60 2.36 -12.07
C GLN A 37 -14.77 3.88 -12.02
N SER A 38 -14.07 4.62 -12.88
CA SER A 38 -14.22 6.08 -12.97
C SER A 38 -15.62 6.49 -13.39
N GLN A 39 -16.16 5.83 -14.43
CA GLN A 39 -17.54 6.07 -14.89
C GLN A 39 -18.57 5.75 -13.80
N LEU A 40 -18.35 4.69 -13.03
CA LEU A 40 -19.23 4.31 -11.94
C LEU A 40 -19.23 5.36 -10.81
N ILE A 41 -18.06 5.88 -10.43
CA ILE A 41 -17.93 6.98 -9.46
C ILE A 41 -18.71 8.20 -9.96
N TRP A 42 -18.50 8.61 -11.22
CA TRP A 42 -19.20 9.75 -11.82
C TRP A 42 -20.72 9.56 -11.87
N SER A 43 -21.17 8.38 -12.27
CA SER A 43 -22.60 8.07 -12.29
C SER A 43 -23.24 8.16 -10.90
N ILE A 44 -22.56 7.65 -9.86
CA ILE A 44 -23.05 7.77 -8.48
C ILE A 44 -23.07 9.23 -8.04
N LYS A 45 -22.02 10.02 -8.33
CA LYS A 45 -21.98 11.45 -8.00
C LYS A 45 -23.13 12.22 -8.65
N ASP A 46 -23.42 11.95 -9.92
CA ASP A 46 -24.50 12.60 -10.64
C ASP A 46 -25.87 12.23 -10.08
N GLU A 47 -26.09 10.96 -9.75
CA GLU A 47 -27.33 10.53 -9.12
C GLU A 47 -27.49 11.13 -7.72
N LEU A 48 -26.45 11.09 -6.87
CA LEU A 48 -26.45 11.71 -5.55
C LEU A 48 -26.76 13.22 -5.63
N LYS A 49 -26.20 13.93 -6.61
CA LYS A 49 -26.47 15.35 -6.80
C LYS A 49 -27.91 15.66 -7.22
N LYS A 50 -28.57 14.73 -7.92
CA LYS A 50 -29.98 14.89 -8.33
C LYS A 50 -30.96 14.57 -7.20
N CYS A 51 -30.63 13.61 -6.33
CA CYS A 51 -31.58 13.04 -5.38
C CYS A 51 -31.32 13.37 -3.91
N CYS A 52 -30.12 13.82 -3.55
CA CYS A 52 -29.74 14.14 -2.17
C CYS A 52 -29.38 15.62 -2.04
N SER A 53 -29.83 16.26 -0.96
CA SER A 53 -29.34 17.58 -0.58
C SER A 53 -27.94 17.48 0.07
N THR A 54 -27.22 18.60 0.16
CA THR A 54 -25.94 18.64 0.88
C THR A 54 -26.09 18.25 2.35
N SER A 55 -27.26 18.45 2.97
CA SER A 55 -27.53 18.01 4.35
C SER A 55 -27.57 16.49 4.44
N ASP A 56 -28.31 15.85 3.54
CA ASP A 56 -28.45 14.40 3.45
C ASP A 56 -27.10 13.70 3.30
N LEU A 57 -26.24 14.26 2.44
CA LEU A 57 -24.89 13.73 2.22
C LEU A 57 -24.01 13.85 3.48
N ARG A 58 -24.20 14.89 4.30
CA ARG A 58 -23.49 15.02 5.59
C ARG A 58 -23.98 13.98 6.59
N GLU A 59 -25.28 13.77 6.67
CA GLU A 59 -25.87 12.75 7.54
C GLU A 59 -25.41 11.34 7.16
N LEU A 60 -25.29 11.05 5.87
CA LEU A 60 -24.72 9.78 5.37
C LEU A 60 -23.27 9.56 5.84
N LEU A 61 -22.43 10.60 5.79
CA LEU A 61 -21.05 10.52 6.29
C LEU A 61 -21.03 10.30 7.81
N ILE A 62 -21.86 11.03 8.56
CA ILE A 62 -21.95 10.93 10.02
C ILE A 62 -22.43 9.53 10.45
N ALA A 63 -23.45 8.98 9.79
CA ALA A 63 -23.96 7.64 10.05
C ALA A 63 -22.88 6.56 9.84
N ASN A 64 -21.96 6.79 8.91
CA ASN A 64 -20.82 5.92 8.61
C ASN A 64 -19.55 6.28 9.39
N LYS A 65 -19.65 7.14 10.41
CA LYS A 65 -18.54 7.60 11.27
C LYS A 65 -17.37 8.20 10.47
N GLN A 66 -17.68 8.86 9.35
CA GLN A 66 -16.72 9.59 8.53
C GLN A 66 -16.71 11.07 8.94
N GLU A 67 -15.55 11.70 8.84
CA GLU A 67 -15.43 13.16 9.02
C GLU A 67 -16.09 13.89 7.84
N VAL A 68 -16.88 14.92 8.12
CA VAL A 68 -17.54 15.72 7.09
C VAL A 68 -16.56 16.77 6.56
N PRO A 69 -16.15 16.72 5.28
CA PRO A 69 -15.24 17.69 4.70
C PRO A 69 -15.98 19.00 4.43
N SER A 70 -15.22 20.10 4.33
CA SER A 70 -15.76 21.37 3.87
C SER A 70 -15.90 21.40 2.34
N GLY A 71 -17.04 21.88 1.86
CA GLY A 71 -17.35 22.00 0.43
C GLY A 71 -18.21 20.86 -0.12
N GLU A 72 -19.22 21.21 -0.90
CA GLU A 72 -20.19 20.26 -1.48
C GLU A 72 -19.52 19.21 -2.37
N ALA A 73 -18.56 19.61 -3.21
CA ALA A 73 -17.81 18.69 -4.06
C ALA A 73 -17.04 17.63 -3.26
N ALA A 74 -16.38 18.04 -2.18
CA ALA A 74 -15.62 17.12 -1.33
C ALA A 74 -16.54 16.14 -0.58
N ILE A 75 -17.72 16.61 -0.15
CA ILE A 75 -18.74 15.75 0.46
C ILE A 75 -19.21 14.69 -0.54
N LEU A 76 -19.55 15.10 -1.78
CA LEU A 76 -19.96 14.18 -2.84
C LEU A 76 -18.87 13.15 -3.18
N ASP A 77 -17.61 13.58 -3.25
CA ASP A 77 -16.47 12.70 -3.50
C ASP A 77 -16.30 11.65 -2.40
N GLN A 78 -16.46 12.03 -1.13
CA GLN A 78 -16.33 11.09 -0.03
C GLN A 78 -17.52 10.14 0.10
N VAL A 79 -18.75 10.61 -0.12
CA VAL A 79 -19.94 9.74 -0.10
C VAL A 79 -19.86 8.72 -1.25
N SER A 80 -19.51 9.16 -2.47
CA SER A 80 -19.37 8.26 -3.61
C SER A 80 -18.24 7.23 -3.41
N ASP A 81 -17.09 7.63 -2.83
CA ASP A 81 -16.02 6.69 -2.44
C ASP A 81 -16.51 5.68 -1.40
N GLY A 82 -17.18 6.16 -0.35
CA GLY A 82 -17.72 5.33 0.72
C GLY A 82 -18.74 4.31 0.21
N MET A 83 -19.66 4.73 -0.65
CA MET A 83 -20.66 3.86 -1.26
C MET A 83 -20.05 2.77 -2.14
N LEU A 84 -18.95 3.04 -2.86
CA LEU A 84 -18.34 2.05 -3.76
C LEU A 84 -17.37 1.09 -3.08
N PHE A 85 -16.54 1.63 -2.18
CA PHE A 85 -15.41 0.90 -1.63
C PHE A 85 -15.62 0.52 -0.16
N GLY A 86 -16.54 1.21 0.53
CA GLY A 86 -16.82 1.04 1.95
C GLY A 86 -16.29 2.19 2.80
N SER A 87 -16.81 2.28 4.02
CA SER A 87 -16.48 3.29 5.02
C SER A 87 -15.04 3.11 5.51
N LEU A 88 -14.23 4.17 5.43
CA LEU A 88 -12.83 4.14 5.86
C LEU A 88 -12.75 4.01 7.38
N LEU A 89 -11.88 3.13 7.87
CA LEU A 89 -11.59 3.06 9.28
C LEU A 89 -10.66 4.21 9.71
N PRO A 90 -10.74 4.61 10.99
CA PRO A 90 -9.79 5.57 11.56
C PRO A 90 -8.36 5.10 11.35
N CYS A 91 -7.45 6.05 11.15
CA CYS A 91 -6.03 5.79 11.04
C CYS A 91 -5.50 5.05 12.29
N GLU A 92 -4.67 4.03 12.08
CA GLU A 92 -4.11 3.23 13.17
C GLU A 92 -3.12 4.03 14.03
N GLU A 93 -2.45 5.01 13.44
CA GLU A 93 -1.44 5.83 14.14
C GLU A 93 -2.06 6.97 14.97
N CYS A 94 -3.03 7.69 14.39
CA CYS A 94 -3.54 8.93 14.99
C CYS A 94 -5.07 8.98 15.17
N LYS A 95 -5.79 7.91 14.80
CA LYS A 95 -7.26 7.84 14.80
C LYS A 95 -7.95 8.92 13.94
N GLY A 96 -7.20 9.59 13.06
CA GLY A 96 -7.73 10.57 12.12
C GLY A 96 -8.42 9.94 10.91
N GLN A 97 -9.02 10.80 10.07
CA GLN A 97 -9.65 10.40 8.83
C GLN A 97 -8.62 10.11 7.73
N MET A 98 -8.88 9.08 6.92
CA MET A 98 -8.16 8.84 5.67
C MET A 98 -8.94 9.47 4.52
N GLN A 99 -8.23 10.09 3.58
CA GLN A 99 -8.83 10.70 2.39
C GLN A 99 -8.02 10.35 1.16
N LEU A 100 -8.69 10.10 0.05
CA LEU A 100 -8.02 9.92 -1.22
C LEU A 100 -7.33 11.22 -1.63
N LYS A 101 -6.01 11.16 -1.89
CA LYS A 101 -5.22 12.23 -2.46
C LYS A 101 -4.33 11.67 -3.56
N GLY A 102 -4.60 12.07 -4.81
CA GLY A 102 -3.86 11.58 -5.97
C GLY A 102 -4.03 10.07 -6.16
N ASP A 103 -2.96 9.33 -5.90
CA ASP A 103 -2.83 7.89 -6.12
C ASP A 103 -2.82 7.04 -4.84
N ALA A 104 -3.15 7.62 -3.68
CA ALA A 104 -3.25 6.89 -2.42
C ALA A 104 -4.24 7.54 -1.43
N TYR A 105 -4.59 6.82 -0.37
CA TYR A 105 -5.31 7.35 0.78
C TYR A 105 -4.31 7.89 1.78
N SER A 106 -4.32 9.20 2.00
CA SER A 106 -3.47 9.89 2.96
C SER A 106 -4.27 10.30 4.19
N CYS A 107 -3.68 10.12 5.37
CA CYS A 107 -4.29 10.58 6.60
C CYS A 107 -4.29 12.11 6.67
N THR A 108 -5.39 12.68 7.17
CA THR A 108 -5.53 14.12 7.43
C THR A 108 -5.44 14.47 8.91
N GLY A 109 -5.27 13.48 9.78
CA GLY A 109 -5.15 13.66 11.22
C GLY A 109 -3.78 14.17 11.68
N ASN A 110 -3.68 14.36 12.99
CA ASN A 110 -2.47 14.81 13.66
C ASN A 110 -2.06 13.78 14.72
N ILE A 111 -0.78 13.40 14.76
CA ILE A 111 -0.22 12.54 15.80
C ILE A 111 -0.12 13.32 17.11
N THR A 112 0.28 14.59 17.02
CA THR A 112 0.34 15.55 18.12
C THR A 112 -0.19 16.89 17.64
N ALA A 113 -0.42 17.85 18.54
CA ALA A 113 -0.84 19.21 18.17
C ALA A 113 0.09 19.91 17.15
N TRP A 114 1.34 19.45 17.03
CA TRP A 114 2.36 20.06 16.16
C TRP A 114 2.80 19.15 15.00
N THR A 115 2.38 17.88 14.99
CA THR A 115 2.85 16.87 14.03
C THR A 115 1.68 16.24 13.28
N LYS A 116 1.60 16.53 11.98
CA LYS A 116 0.66 15.88 11.06
C LYS A 116 1.00 14.39 10.89
N CYS A 117 -0.02 13.56 10.81
CA CYS A 117 0.15 12.16 10.44
C CYS A 117 0.60 12.06 8.98
N ARG A 118 1.52 11.13 8.70
CA ARG A 118 2.07 10.87 7.36
C ARG A 118 1.67 9.51 6.81
N ALA A 119 0.76 8.81 7.49
CA ALA A 119 0.26 7.52 7.02
C ALA A 119 -0.39 7.67 5.64
N SER A 120 0.05 6.85 4.70
CA SER A 120 -0.49 6.77 3.35
C SER A 120 -0.55 5.31 2.90
N THR A 121 -1.64 4.91 2.26
CA THR A 121 -1.85 3.54 1.78
C THR A 121 -2.81 3.51 0.59
N GLN A 122 -2.59 2.59 -0.35
CA GLN A 122 -3.54 2.31 -1.42
C GLN A 122 -4.67 1.36 -0.98
N ALA A 123 -4.44 0.60 0.09
CA ALA A 123 -5.36 -0.37 0.65
C ALA A 123 -5.71 -0.02 2.11
N PRO A 124 -6.50 1.03 2.34
CA PRO A 124 -6.92 1.38 3.70
C PRO A 124 -7.88 0.31 4.25
N ASN A 125 -7.87 0.15 5.57
CA ASN A 125 -8.84 -0.69 6.26
C ASN A 125 -10.24 -0.07 6.15
N ARG A 126 -11.24 -0.88 5.76
CA ARG A 126 -12.62 -0.45 5.52
C ARG A 126 -13.63 -1.36 6.19
N LYS A 127 -14.78 -0.78 6.52
CA LYS A 127 -16.01 -1.51 6.86
C LYS A 127 -17.00 -1.39 5.70
N ASP A 128 -17.98 -2.28 5.68
CA ASP A 128 -19.05 -2.18 4.69
C ASP A 128 -19.84 -0.89 4.92
N TRP A 129 -20.18 -0.23 3.82
CA TRP A 129 -20.97 0.99 3.86
C TRP A 129 -22.38 0.68 4.34
N VAL A 130 -22.83 1.40 5.37
CA VAL A 130 -24.18 1.26 5.91
C VAL A 130 -25.05 2.33 5.29
N MET A 131 -26.10 1.92 4.59
CA MET A 131 -27.17 2.81 4.13
C MET A 131 -28.22 2.94 5.26
N PRO A 132 -28.39 4.11 5.89
CA PRO A 132 -29.45 4.33 6.86
C PRO A 132 -30.83 4.18 6.22
N LYS A 133 -31.83 3.72 6.99
CA LYS A 133 -33.17 3.37 6.49
C LYS A 133 -33.91 4.58 5.93
N GLU A 134 -33.61 5.75 6.45
CA GLU A 134 -34.14 7.06 6.07
C GLU A 134 -33.85 7.36 4.59
N PHE A 135 -32.73 6.87 4.07
CA PHE A 135 -32.33 7.08 2.67
C PHE A 135 -32.90 6.03 1.72
N HIS A 136 -33.65 5.03 2.19
CA HIS A 136 -34.36 4.07 1.32
C HIS A 136 -35.59 4.67 0.64
N GLU A 137 -36.01 5.88 1.02
CA GLU A 137 -37.04 6.64 0.32
C GLU A 137 -36.56 7.06 -1.07
N ILE A 138 -35.25 7.21 -1.25
CA ILE A 138 -34.63 7.57 -2.53
C ILE A 138 -34.55 6.31 -3.42
N PRO A 139 -35.22 6.27 -4.59
CA PRO A 139 -35.27 5.07 -5.44
C PRO A 139 -33.91 4.54 -5.87
N PHE A 140 -32.94 5.44 -6.07
CA PHE A 140 -31.56 5.10 -6.42
C PHE A 140 -30.87 4.34 -5.27
N LEU A 141 -30.92 4.89 -4.07
CA LEU A 141 -30.31 4.31 -2.88
C LEU A 141 -31.00 3.02 -2.42
N LYS A 142 -32.31 2.90 -2.64
CA LYS A 142 -33.06 1.67 -2.38
C LYS A 142 -32.61 0.49 -3.25
N LYS A 143 -32.27 0.74 -4.51
CA LYS A 143 -31.77 -0.28 -5.45
C LYS A 143 -30.26 -0.50 -5.30
N PHE A 144 -29.57 0.39 -4.59
CA PHE A 144 -28.14 0.30 -4.39
C PHE A 144 -27.81 -0.89 -3.49
N LYS A 145 -27.18 -1.90 -4.08
CA LYS A 145 -26.62 -3.04 -3.34
C LYS A 145 -25.12 -2.85 -3.21
N PHE A 146 -24.68 -2.57 -1.98
CA PHE A 146 -23.26 -2.49 -1.69
C PHE A 146 -22.56 -3.80 -2.06
N LYS A 147 -21.56 -3.69 -2.95
CA LYS A 147 -20.61 -4.75 -3.25
C LYS A 147 -19.24 -4.13 -3.07
N ARG A 148 -18.48 -4.66 -2.10
CA ARG A 148 -17.13 -4.15 -1.84
C ARG A 148 -16.27 -4.28 -3.09
N GLN A 149 -16.00 -3.15 -3.74
CA GLN A 149 -15.01 -3.07 -4.81
C GLN A 149 -13.66 -2.66 -4.22
N VAL A 150 -12.58 -3.05 -4.89
CA VAL A 150 -11.24 -2.58 -4.56
C VAL A 150 -10.92 -1.40 -5.48
N ARG A 151 -10.38 -0.31 -4.92
CA ARG A 151 -9.98 0.84 -5.72
C ARG A 151 -8.79 0.48 -6.59
N ILE A 152 -8.90 0.77 -7.88
CA ILE A 152 -7.86 0.53 -8.87
C ILE A 152 -7.12 1.85 -9.06
N PHE A 153 -5.81 1.81 -8.86
CA PHE A 153 -4.95 2.96 -9.13
C PHE A 153 -4.30 2.81 -10.51
N PRO A 154 -4.00 3.92 -11.20
CA PRO A 154 -3.23 3.88 -12.43
C PRO A 154 -1.92 3.11 -12.19
N PRO A 155 -1.48 2.28 -13.14
CA PRO A 155 -0.15 1.70 -13.06
C PRO A 155 0.84 2.86 -13.05
N THR A 156 1.58 2.99 -11.95
CA THR A 156 2.71 3.91 -11.91
C THR A 156 3.61 3.58 -13.10
N PRO A 157 4.05 4.57 -13.92
CA PRO A 157 5.11 4.31 -14.88
C PRO A 157 6.29 3.67 -14.13
N PRO A 158 7.15 2.88 -14.78
CA PRO A 158 8.33 2.33 -14.13
C PRO A 158 9.36 3.45 -13.83
N ALA A 159 9.01 4.36 -12.93
CA ALA A 159 9.91 4.77 -11.89
C ALA A 159 10.01 3.59 -10.93
N ALA A 160 11.21 3.36 -10.38
CA ALA A 160 11.50 2.31 -9.42
C ALA A 160 10.34 2.11 -8.43
N SER A 161 9.98 0.85 -8.22
CA SER A 161 9.16 0.35 -7.12
C SER A 161 9.02 1.33 -5.96
N THR A 162 7.87 2.00 -5.89
CA THR A 162 7.33 2.53 -4.63
C THR A 162 6.20 1.61 -4.18
N GLU A 163 6.51 0.32 -4.08
CA GLU A 163 6.23 -0.34 -2.82
C GLU A 163 7.10 0.38 -1.80
N ASN A 164 6.65 0.62 -0.56
CA ASN A 164 7.59 1.00 0.49
C ASN A 164 8.53 -0.18 0.76
N SER A 165 9.54 -0.32 -0.10
CA SER A 165 10.74 -1.10 0.04
C SER A 165 11.86 -0.17 -0.37
N VAL A 166 12.47 0.44 0.65
CA VAL A 166 13.68 1.26 0.57
C VAL A 166 14.66 0.66 -0.43
N SER A 167 14.78 1.33 -1.58
CA SER A 167 15.73 0.99 -2.63
C SER A 167 17.11 1.49 -2.18
N VAL A 168 18.07 0.58 -2.01
CA VAL A 168 19.48 0.91 -2.23
C VAL A 168 20.08 -0.19 -3.08
N ASP A 169 20.29 0.19 -4.34
CA ASP A 169 21.32 -0.23 -5.28
C ASP A 169 21.41 -1.70 -5.71
N SER A 170 21.27 -1.89 -7.02
CA SER A 170 21.45 -3.16 -7.72
C SER A 170 22.93 -3.45 -7.94
N GLY A 171 23.40 -4.60 -7.47
CA GLY A 171 24.74 -5.08 -7.78
C GLY A 171 24.98 -6.54 -7.37
N VAL A 172 24.56 -7.45 -8.24
CA VAL A 172 25.09 -8.82 -8.45
C VAL A 172 24.48 -9.98 -7.63
N ALA A 173 24.04 -10.98 -8.43
CA ALA A 173 23.88 -12.41 -8.17
C ALA A 173 22.63 -12.93 -7.40
N SER A 174 21.80 -13.59 -8.20
CA SER A 174 20.72 -14.51 -7.90
C SER A 174 21.13 -15.64 -6.94
N ALA A 175 20.42 -15.81 -5.81
CA ALA A 175 20.15 -17.08 -5.10
C ALA A 175 19.13 -16.84 -3.94
N PRO A 176 18.44 -17.88 -3.42
CA PRO A 176 16.98 -17.98 -3.36
C PRO A 176 16.32 -17.35 -2.11
N ALA A 177 15.00 -17.27 -2.19
CA ALA A 177 14.08 -16.92 -1.12
C ALA A 177 14.40 -17.62 0.21
N GLY A 178 14.25 -16.89 1.33
CA GLY A 178 13.83 -17.55 2.56
C GLY A 178 14.15 -16.91 3.92
N LEU A 179 15.01 -15.89 4.05
CA LEU A 179 15.45 -15.46 5.38
C LEU A 179 15.52 -13.92 5.58
N PRO A 180 15.10 -13.40 6.75
CA PRO A 180 14.81 -11.98 6.97
C PRO A 180 16.04 -11.06 7.02
N LEU A 181 17.26 -11.60 7.22
CA LEU A 181 18.50 -10.82 7.31
C LEU A 181 19.47 -11.10 6.15
N ALA A 182 19.00 -11.74 5.07
CA ALA A 182 19.80 -12.01 3.88
C ALA A 182 20.51 -10.73 3.38
N ASN A 183 21.82 -10.81 3.16
CA ASN A 183 22.70 -9.70 2.74
C ASN A 183 22.93 -8.57 3.76
N MET A 184 22.54 -8.73 5.04
CA MET A 184 22.78 -7.72 6.07
C MET A 184 24.03 -7.99 6.91
N LYS A 185 24.79 -6.93 7.18
CA LYS A 185 25.97 -6.93 8.07
C LYS A 185 25.60 -6.30 9.42
N VAL A 186 25.69 -7.08 10.50
CA VAL A 186 25.29 -6.67 11.85
C VAL A 186 26.54 -6.49 12.72
N LEU A 187 26.62 -5.37 13.43
CA LEU A 187 27.67 -5.10 14.42
C LEU A 187 27.15 -5.36 15.83
N LEU A 188 27.93 -6.09 16.63
CA LEU A 188 27.65 -6.31 18.05
C LEU A 188 28.55 -5.39 18.88
N LEU A 189 27.96 -4.43 19.62
CA LEU A 189 28.70 -3.51 20.50
C LEU A 189 28.28 -3.63 21.95
N GLY A 190 29.27 -3.71 22.84
CA GLY A 190 29.08 -3.72 24.29
C GLY A 190 28.94 -5.12 24.91
N LYS A 191 28.76 -5.14 26.24
CA LYS A 191 28.48 -6.36 26.99
C LYS A 191 27.01 -6.72 26.80
N LEU A 192 26.74 -7.65 25.87
CA LEU A 192 25.40 -8.16 25.62
C LEU A 192 25.06 -9.22 26.67
N THR A 193 23.81 -9.23 27.12
CA THR A 193 23.30 -10.20 28.11
C THR A 193 23.25 -11.63 27.60
N LYS A 194 23.27 -11.81 26.27
CA LYS A 194 23.39 -13.11 25.60
C LYS A 194 24.81 -13.32 25.08
N ARG A 195 25.28 -14.57 25.06
CA ARG A 195 26.64 -14.90 24.60
C ARG A 195 26.81 -14.53 23.13
N LYS A 196 28.01 -14.04 22.80
CA LYS A 196 28.36 -13.57 21.45
C LYS A 196 28.16 -14.65 20.39
N ASP A 197 28.35 -15.91 20.75
CA ASP A 197 28.21 -17.06 19.86
C ASP A 197 26.75 -17.39 19.57
N GLU A 198 25.84 -17.26 20.55
CA GLU A 198 24.40 -17.47 20.38
C GLU A 198 23.79 -16.42 19.45
N LEU A 199 24.24 -15.16 19.59
CA LEU A 199 23.83 -14.06 18.70
C LEU A 199 24.40 -14.20 17.29
N LYS A 200 25.58 -14.82 17.15
CA LYS A 200 26.17 -15.11 15.86
C LYS A 200 25.38 -16.19 15.12
N SER A 201 25.05 -17.28 15.81
CA SER A 201 24.23 -18.34 15.24
C SER A 201 22.85 -17.84 14.81
N LEU A 202 22.17 -17.02 15.62
CA LEU A 202 20.85 -16.51 15.27
C LEU A 202 20.87 -15.53 14.08
N VAL A 203 21.92 -14.72 13.98
CA VAL A 203 22.12 -13.79 12.85
C VAL A 203 22.47 -14.56 11.58
N GLU A 204 23.31 -15.59 11.67
CA GLU A 204 23.68 -16.45 10.54
C GLU A 204 22.51 -17.34 10.09
N GLU A 205 21.73 -17.89 11.03
CA GLU A 205 20.50 -18.67 10.81
C GLU A 205 19.42 -17.82 10.13
N SER A 206 19.38 -16.51 10.43
CA SER A 206 18.49 -15.54 9.79
C SER A 206 19.06 -14.97 8.48
N GLY A 207 20.22 -15.42 8.02
CA GLY A 207 20.82 -15.04 6.72
C GLY A 207 21.77 -13.83 6.75
N GLY A 208 22.10 -13.28 7.92
CA GLY A 208 23.01 -12.14 8.10
C GLY A 208 24.46 -12.53 8.38
N LYS A 209 25.39 -11.57 8.28
CA LYS A 209 26.83 -11.73 8.63
C LYS A 209 27.25 -10.76 9.72
N ILE A 210 28.09 -11.19 10.66
CA ILE A 210 28.63 -10.28 11.69
C ILE A 210 29.84 -9.53 11.13
N THR A 211 29.93 -8.23 11.39
CA THR A 211 31.12 -7.42 11.11
C THR A 211 31.59 -6.70 12.35
N GLY A 212 32.91 -6.57 12.55
CA GLY A 212 33.52 -5.84 13.67
C GLY A 212 33.80 -4.36 13.38
N THR A 213 33.32 -3.81 12.26
CA THR A 213 33.64 -2.46 11.80
C THR A 213 32.35 -1.66 11.57
N THR A 214 32.24 -0.50 12.20
CA THR A 214 31.06 0.38 12.19
C THR A 214 30.68 0.88 10.79
N ASN A 215 31.66 1.21 9.95
CA ASN A 215 31.44 1.80 8.63
C ASN A 215 30.78 0.83 7.61
N LYS A 216 30.73 -0.47 7.90
CA LYS A 216 30.18 -1.49 6.97
C LYS A 216 28.91 -2.18 7.48
N ALA A 217 28.40 -1.76 8.63
CA ALA A 217 27.22 -2.35 9.27
C ALA A 217 25.95 -1.58 8.91
N LYS A 218 24.87 -2.29 8.57
CA LYS A 218 23.54 -1.69 8.35
C LYS A 218 22.69 -1.62 9.64
N LEU A 219 23.04 -2.44 10.64
CA LEU A 219 22.34 -2.51 11.93
C LEU A 219 23.36 -2.77 13.05
N CYS A 220 23.16 -2.13 14.20
CA CYS A 220 23.98 -2.33 15.40
C CYS A 220 23.11 -2.82 16.55
N ILE A 221 23.51 -3.93 17.17
CA ILE A 221 22.87 -4.47 18.39
C ILE A 221 23.75 -4.07 19.57
N SER A 222 23.18 -3.30 20.49
CA SER A 222 23.87 -2.84 21.70
C SER A 222 22.98 -2.92 22.94
N SER A 223 23.62 -3.01 24.11
CA SER A 223 22.91 -3.00 25.39
C SER A 223 22.53 -1.57 25.80
N GLN A 224 21.43 -1.42 26.52
CA GLN A 224 20.95 -0.11 27.01
C GLN A 224 22.01 0.62 27.86
N SER A 225 22.86 -0.13 28.57
CA SER A 225 24.00 0.40 29.32
C SER A 225 25.10 1.02 28.45
N THR A 226 25.29 0.57 27.21
CA THR A 226 26.35 1.06 26.30
C THR A 226 25.91 2.28 25.49
N VAL A 227 24.60 2.38 25.17
CA VAL A 227 24.04 3.53 24.42
C VAL A 227 24.14 4.84 25.21
N MET A 228 24.03 4.79 26.54
CA MET A 228 24.12 6.00 27.38
C MET A 228 25.53 6.61 27.46
N THR A 229 26.59 5.88 27.09
CA THR A 229 27.97 6.37 27.15
C THR A 229 28.43 7.06 25.85
N ASN A 230 27.77 6.79 24.71
CA ASN A 230 28.09 7.42 23.43
C ASN A 230 26.96 8.34 22.98
N ARG A 231 26.76 9.43 23.71
CA ARG A 231 25.84 10.51 23.33
C ARG A 231 26.55 11.48 22.38
N ASN A 232 26.89 10.99 21.19
CA ASN A 232 27.27 11.76 20.00
C ASN A 232 27.30 10.80 18.80
N CYS A 233 26.12 10.49 18.29
CA CYS A 233 25.88 10.04 16.91
C CYS A 233 24.53 10.63 16.50
#